data_AF-A0A3A4W8V1-F1
#
_entry.id   AF-A0A3A4W8V1-F1
#
_cell.length_a   1.000
_cell.length_b   1.000
_cell.length_c   1.000
_cell.angle_alpha   90.00
_cell.angle_beta   90.00
_cell.angle_gamma   90.00
#
_symmetry.space_group_name_H-M   'P 1'
#
loop_
_entity.id
_entity.type
_entity.pdbx_description
1 polymer ?
#
loop_
_entity_poly.entity_id
_entity_poly.type
_entity_poly.pdbx_seq_one_letter_code
_entity_poly.pdbx_strand_id
1 'polypeptide(L)'
;MSNYPYPETESYPDDAEHQQYLAEWNTRSVSEMSPFVASGDVHYSANTDLFRLTVDPGTGPSNLSPAAGWQSATGSAPTPGSAGSAVTSETLAKTNVQDGDYWITDLSTVDHRYNYQMTRFSVDPALRTSPSLKSMQLQWRGHGEPSAGYYTRLYLWNFQTSGWEQKAAGVIGTDVTWTWKEDESRAPFCLSCHDGAAPSGVTVPAGVKNINSGWAAEDRHGFGTGTGSGGSLKAPYVRGNAPIACLTCHDTHGSPNVYHFRETVNGGAVSAPTASGTASLCVTCHQGTVDDFHAGACWSCHDYLDHGAFRPNMTNCASCHKHSTHWTHPSTGCHGCQDPSGQDFGPSF
;
A
#
# COMPACT_ATOMS: atom_id res chain seq x y z
N MET A 1 18.34 -8.00 24.01
CA MET A 1 19.16 -8.59 25.08
C MET A 1 19.33 -10.07 24.76
N SER A 2 20.55 -10.60 24.76
CA SER A 2 20.84 -11.97 24.31
C SER A 2 20.43 -13.02 25.35
N ASN A 3 19.72 -14.08 24.92
CA ASN A 3 19.36 -15.25 25.72
C ASN A 3 20.55 -16.23 25.94
N TYR A 4 21.73 -15.71 26.24
CA TYR A 4 22.88 -16.55 26.57
C TYR A 4 22.87 -16.82 28.08
N PRO A 5 22.80 -18.08 28.55
CA PRO A 5 22.83 -18.38 29.98
C PRO A 5 24.26 -18.16 30.50
N TYR A 6 24.43 -17.13 31.32
CA TYR A 6 25.69 -16.91 32.03
C TYR A 6 25.83 -17.90 33.19
N PRO A 7 27.02 -18.45 33.44
CA PRO A 7 27.29 -19.33 34.58
C PRO A 7 27.13 -18.58 35.91
N GLU A 8 26.78 -19.30 37.00
CA GLU A 8 26.53 -18.71 38.34
C GLU A 8 27.72 -17.93 38.93
N THR A 9 28.91 -18.12 38.38
CA THR A 9 30.13 -17.42 38.79
C THR A 9 30.34 -16.07 38.09
N GLU A 10 29.50 -15.73 37.13
CA GLU A 10 29.59 -14.48 36.38
C GLU A 10 28.64 -13.45 36.99
N SER A 11 29.21 -12.58 37.82
CA SER A 11 28.55 -11.35 38.28
C SER A 11 29.20 -10.15 37.61
N TYR A 12 28.45 -9.05 37.48
CA TYR A 12 29.08 -7.77 37.14
C TYR A 12 30.20 -7.45 38.15
N PRO A 13 31.31 -6.84 37.72
CA PRO A 13 32.42 -6.50 38.61
C PRO A 13 31.92 -5.65 39.78
N ASP A 14 32.12 -6.07 41.03
CA ASP A 14 31.73 -5.25 42.20
C ASP A 14 32.89 -4.35 42.65
N ASP A 15 33.58 -3.76 41.69
CA ASP A 15 34.70 -2.87 41.93
C ASP A 15 34.25 -1.42 42.12
N ALA A 16 35.18 -0.59 42.58
CA ALA A 16 34.92 0.82 42.88
C ALA A 16 34.46 1.60 41.64
N GLU A 17 34.85 1.18 40.43
CA GLU A 17 34.49 1.83 39.17
C GLU A 17 33.05 1.48 38.76
N HIS A 18 32.62 0.22 38.92
CA HIS A 18 31.22 -0.15 38.72
C HIS A 18 30.30 0.48 39.78
N GLN A 19 30.74 0.59 41.02
CA GLN A 19 29.98 1.29 42.07
C GLN A 19 29.87 2.80 41.81
N GLN A 20 30.92 3.44 41.26
CA GLN A 20 30.83 4.84 40.79
C GLN A 20 29.89 4.99 39.60
N TYR A 21 29.91 4.05 38.64
CA TYR A 21 28.98 4.04 37.51
C TYR A 21 27.52 3.94 37.98
N LEU A 22 27.23 3.05 38.93
CA LEU A 22 25.89 2.94 39.53
C LEU A 22 25.49 4.22 40.29
N ALA A 23 26.42 4.88 40.99
CA ALA A 23 26.15 6.13 41.69
C ALA A 23 25.87 7.30 40.73
N GLU A 24 26.58 7.38 39.60
CA GLU A 24 26.36 8.42 38.58
C GLU A 24 25.06 8.22 37.80
N TRP A 25 24.66 6.96 37.54
CA TRP A 25 23.49 6.67 36.72
C TRP A 25 22.20 6.41 37.50
N ASN A 26 22.25 5.98 38.78
CA ASN A 26 21.07 5.87 39.64
C ASN A 26 20.67 7.19 40.32
N THR A 27 21.39 8.29 40.08
CA THR A 27 21.02 9.63 40.59
C THR A 27 20.16 10.44 39.61
N ARG A 28 19.69 9.84 38.51
CA ARG A 28 18.56 10.37 37.73
C ARG A 28 17.27 10.22 38.54
N SER A 29 17.10 11.14 39.49
CA SER A 29 15.85 11.53 40.17
C SER A 29 14.72 10.50 40.07
N VAL A 30 14.71 9.54 40.98
CA VAL A 30 13.43 9.01 41.47
C VAL A 30 12.89 10.12 42.37
N SER A 31 12.09 11.02 41.80
CA SER A 31 11.20 11.84 42.62
C SER A 31 10.41 10.88 43.49
N GLU A 32 10.42 11.10 44.81
CA GLU A 32 9.64 10.31 45.76
C GLU A 32 8.26 10.06 45.17
N MET A 33 7.94 8.79 44.92
CA MET A 33 6.57 8.39 44.58
C MET A 33 5.76 8.69 45.84
N SER A 34 5.15 9.87 45.88
CA SER A 34 3.90 10.08 46.61
C SER A 34 3.04 8.84 46.41
N PRO A 35 2.39 8.31 47.46
CA PRO A 35 1.45 7.21 47.29
C PRO A 35 0.50 7.62 46.16
N PHE A 36 0.57 6.88 45.06
CA PHE A 36 -0.34 7.05 43.94
C PHE A 36 -1.71 6.72 44.51
N VAL A 37 -2.42 7.75 44.95
CA VAL A 37 -3.87 7.69 45.06
C VAL A 37 -4.29 7.30 43.65
N ALA A 38 -4.71 6.04 43.48
CA ALA A 38 -5.37 5.56 42.28
C ALA A 38 -6.62 6.43 42.09
N SER A 39 -6.41 7.55 41.40
CA SER A 39 -7.39 8.57 41.10
C SER A 39 -8.14 8.08 39.88
N GLY A 40 -9.25 7.40 40.14
CA GLY A 40 -10.19 6.92 39.12
C GLY A 40 -9.73 5.61 38.50
N ASP A 41 -10.61 4.62 38.54
CA ASP A 41 -10.48 3.38 37.79
C ASP A 41 -10.05 3.71 36.35
N VAL A 42 -8.88 3.24 35.93
CA VAL A 42 -8.47 3.32 34.52
C VAL A 42 -9.42 2.40 33.77
N HIS A 43 -10.53 2.96 33.27
CA HIS A 43 -11.54 2.23 32.53
C HIS A 43 -10.97 1.83 31.17
N TYR A 44 -10.77 0.53 30.98
CA TYR A 44 -10.28 -0.04 29.74
C TYR A 44 -11.44 -0.22 28.76
N SER A 45 -11.64 0.76 27.88
CA SER A 45 -12.77 0.89 26.95
C SER A 45 -12.28 1.35 25.57
N ALA A 46 -13.12 1.32 24.54
CA ALA A 46 -12.80 1.98 23.27
C ALA A 46 -12.94 3.50 23.43
N ASN A 47 -11.82 4.22 23.31
CA ASN A 47 -11.76 5.68 23.50
C ASN A 47 -11.30 6.34 22.21
N THR A 48 -12.18 7.14 21.60
CA THR A 48 -11.88 7.83 20.33
C THR A 48 -11.88 9.34 20.51
N ASP A 49 -10.78 9.97 20.09
CA ASP A 49 -10.56 11.43 20.05
C ASP A 49 -10.73 11.98 18.63
N LEU A 50 -10.47 11.18 17.59
CA LEU A 50 -10.65 11.64 16.21
C LEU A 50 -11.17 10.53 15.30
N PHE A 51 -12.18 10.87 14.51
CA PHE A 51 -12.53 10.21 13.25
C PHE A 51 -12.55 11.27 12.15
N ARG A 52 -11.74 11.11 11.11
CA ARG A 52 -11.69 12.05 9.98
C ARG A 52 -11.59 11.30 8.66
N LEU A 53 -12.43 11.67 7.71
CA LEU A 53 -12.29 11.26 6.32
C LEU A 53 -11.82 12.44 5.48
N THR A 54 -10.62 12.37 4.96
CA THR A 54 -10.11 13.34 3.98
C THR A 54 -10.45 12.84 2.58
N VAL A 55 -11.09 13.69 1.78
CA VAL A 55 -11.45 13.39 0.38
C VAL A 55 -10.76 14.40 -0.52
N ASP A 56 -9.95 13.91 -1.47
CA ASP A 56 -9.30 14.76 -2.47
C ASP A 56 -9.92 14.53 -3.86
N PRO A 57 -10.77 15.45 -4.34
CA PRO A 57 -11.33 15.44 -5.69
C PRO A 57 -10.39 16.02 -6.75
N GLY A 58 -9.11 16.22 -6.41
CA GLY A 58 -8.10 16.75 -7.31
C GLY A 58 -8.00 18.26 -7.38
N THR A 59 -8.97 18.98 -6.78
CA THR A 59 -8.96 20.43 -6.57
C THR A 59 -8.42 20.81 -5.19
N GLY A 60 -8.06 19.82 -4.36
CA GLY A 60 -7.55 20.00 -3.00
C GLY A 60 -8.33 19.15 -1.98
N PRO A 61 -7.66 18.62 -0.95
CA PRO A 61 -8.29 17.76 0.04
C PRO A 61 -9.30 18.55 0.91
N SER A 62 -10.39 17.89 1.26
CA SER A 62 -11.38 18.38 2.22
C SER A 62 -11.60 17.35 3.34
N ASN A 63 -11.71 17.83 4.58
CA ASN A 63 -11.95 16.98 5.74
C ASN A 63 -13.45 16.86 6.00
N LEU A 64 -13.91 15.63 6.19
CA LEU A 64 -15.26 15.30 6.58
C LEU A 64 -15.27 14.72 8.00
N SER A 65 -16.16 15.24 8.83
CA SER A 65 -16.51 14.68 10.12
C SER A 65 -17.53 13.55 9.97
N PRO A 66 -17.63 12.64 10.96
CA PRO A 66 -18.72 11.68 11.03
C PRO A 66 -20.09 12.36 10.99
N ALA A 67 -20.97 11.88 10.11
CA ALA A 67 -22.35 12.36 10.00
C ALA A 67 -23.30 11.65 10.95
N ALA A 68 -22.92 10.46 11.44
CA ALA A 68 -23.65 9.69 12.44
C ALA A 68 -22.70 8.71 13.16
N GLY A 69 -23.06 8.33 14.39
CA GLY A 69 -22.33 7.35 15.18
C GLY A 69 -23.25 6.45 15.99
N TRP A 70 -22.79 5.22 16.24
CA TRP A 70 -23.48 4.22 17.05
C TRP A 70 -22.49 3.48 17.96
N GLN A 71 -23.01 2.98 19.07
CA GLN A 71 -22.27 2.14 19.99
C GLN A 71 -23.04 0.87 20.38
N SER A 72 -22.32 -0.21 20.67
CA SER A 72 -22.90 -1.46 21.18
C SER A 72 -21.86 -2.33 21.90
N ALA A 73 -22.33 -3.31 22.67
CA ALA A 73 -21.50 -4.36 23.28
C ALA A 73 -22.04 -5.77 22.97
N THR A 74 -22.40 -6.01 21.71
CA THR A 74 -22.97 -7.32 21.33
C THR A 74 -21.90 -8.38 21.14
N GLY A 75 -22.29 -9.65 21.01
CA GLY A 75 -21.35 -10.73 20.70
C GLY A 75 -20.81 -10.73 19.27
N SER A 76 -21.28 -9.82 18.41
CA SER A 76 -20.94 -9.73 16.99
C SER A 76 -20.67 -8.29 16.58
N ALA A 77 -19.88 -8.07 15.52
CA ALA A 77 -19.66 -6.73 15.00
C ALA A 77 -20.99 -6.12 14.48
N PRO A 78 -21.29 -4.83 14.77
CA PRO A 78 -22.47 -4.15 14.24
C PRO A 78 -22.39 -4.07 12.71
N THR A 79 -23.52 -3.92 12.03
CA THR A 79 -23.57 -3.69 10.57
C THR A 79 -24.35 -2.42 10.27
N PRO A 80 -24.28 -1.86 9.05
CA PRO A 80 -25.13 -0.72 8.69
C PRO A 80 -26.63 -1.00 8.87
N GLY A 81 -27.08 -2.25 8.74
CA GLY A 81 -28.47 -2.66 8.99
C GLY A 81 -28.80 -2.92 10.47
N SER A 82 -27.79 -3.11 11.32
CA SER A 82 -27.92 -3.35 12.76
C SER A 82 -26.77 -2.67 13.50
N ALA A 83 -26.84 -1.34 13.55
CA ALA A 83 -25.74 -0.46 13.92
C ALA A 83 -25.44 -0.39 15.43
N GLY A 84 -26.39 -0.82 16.26
CA GLY A 84 -26.40 -0.57 17.70
C GLY A 84 -27.20 0.69 18.06
N SER A 85 -26.93 1.25 19.23
CA SER A 85 -27.61 2.45 19.74
C SER A 85 -26.94 3.71 19.20
N ALA A 86 -27.73 4.63 18.63
CA ALA A 86 -27.19 5.90 18.15
C ALA A 86 -26.65 6.74 19.33
N VAL A 87 -25.52 7.42 19.12
CA VAL A 87 -24.99 8.37 20.12
C VAL A 87 -25.53 9.78 19.89
N THR A 88 -25.47 10.63 20.92
CA THR A 88 -25.88 12.04 20.78
C THR A 88 -24.92 12.81 19.89
N SER A 89 -25.37 13.96 19.38
CA SER A 89 -24.51 14.87 18.62
C SER A 89 -23.34 15.39 19.46
N GLU A 90 -23.51 15.60 20.78
CA GLU A 90 -22.38 16.01 21.63
C GLU A 90 -21.31 14.90 21.70
N THR A 91 -21.74 13.64 21.86
CA THR A 91 -20.82 12.50 21.90
C THR A 91 -20.08 12.34 20.57
N LEU A 92 -20.78 12.49 19.44
CA LEU A 92 -20.15 12.42 18.12
C LEU A 92 -19.18 13.58 17.88
N ALA A 93 -19.51 14.78 18.38
CA ALA A 93 -18.69 15.98 18.19
C ALA A 93 -17.30 15.88 18.82
N LYS A 94 -17.15 15.07 19.87
CA LYS A 94 -15.86 14.72 20.48
C LYS A 94 -14.85 14.13 19.50
N THR A 95 -15.33 13.50 18.43
CA THR A 95 -14.46 12.88 17.43
C THR A 95 -14.03 13.81 16.28
N ASN A 96 -14.35 15.10 16.35
CA ASN A 96 -14.07 16.05 15.26
C ASN A 96 -12.70 16.73 15.35
N VAL A 97 -12.19 16.87 16.58
CA VAL A 97 -10.97 17.62 16.88
C VAL A 97 -10.09 16.80 17.80
N GLN A 98 -8.79 16.98 17.65
CA GLN A 98 -7.80 16.28 18.44
C GLN A 98 -7.53 17.07 19.72
N ASP A 99 -8.33 16.90 20.77
CA ASP A 99 -8.28 17.73 21.98
C ASP A 99 -8.25 16.96 23.31
N GLY A 100 -8.40 15.63 23.27
CA GLY A 100 -8.41 14.77 24.44
C GLY A 100 -9.78 14.63 25.11
N ASP A 101 -10.86 15.18 24.54
CA ASP A 101 -12.22 14.82 24.93
C ASP A 101 -12.69 13.58 24.15
N TYR A 102 -12.82 12.45 24.83
CA TYR A 102 -13.08 11.17 24.15
C TYR A 102 -14.56 10.83 24.04
N TRP A 103 -14.94 10.26 22.90
CA TRP A 103 -16.05 9.31 22.86
C TRP A 103 -15.58 7.98 23.46
N ILE A 104 -16.07 7.71 24.68
CA ILE A 104 -15.81 6.50 25.46
C ILE A 104 -16.98 5.53 25.26
N THR A 105 -16.70 4.27 24.91
CA THR A 105 -17.72 3.21 24.86
C THR A 105 -17.38 2.09 25.82
N ASP A 106 -18.09 2.09 26.94
CA ASP A 106 -17.95 1.11 28.01
C ASP A 106 -19.31 0.47 28.33
N LEU A 107 -19.79 -0.35 27.40
CA LEU A 107 -21.09 -0.99 27.49
C LEU A 107 -20.99 -2.47 27.87
N SER A 108 -19.84 -3.09 27.61
CA SER A 108 -19.61 -4.49 27.94
C SER A 108 -19.34 -4.67 29.42
N THR A 109 -20.16 -5.46 30.09
CA THR A 109 -19.95 -5.90 31.48
C THR A 109 -19.33 -7.30 31.57
N VAL A 110 -19.09 -7.94 30.42
CA VAL A 110 -18.56 -9.30 30.33
C VAL A 110 -17.16 -9.23 29.76
N ASP A 111 -16.26 -9.98 30.39
CA ASP A 111 -14.88 -10.09 29.95
C ASP A 111 -14.77 -10.70 28.54
N HIS A 112 -13.71 -10.33 27.81
CA HIS A 112 -13.46 -10.74 26.43
C HIS A 112 -14.62 -10.46 25.45
N ARG A 113 -15.38 -9.39 25.69
CA ARG A 113 -16.38 -8.87 24.77
C ARG A 113 -15.96 -7.50 24.24
N TYR A 114 -16.35 -7.23 23.01
CA TYR A 114 -16.01 -5.98 22.35
C TYR A 114 -17.02 -4.89 22.69
N ASN A 115 -16.48 -3.71 22.99
CA ASN A 115 -17.17 -2.45 22.83
C ASN A 115 -16.99 -1.99 21.38
N TYR A 116 -18.09 -1.72 20.68
CA TYR A 116 -18.07 -1.27 19.30
C TYR A 116 -18.44 0.21 19.21
N GLN A 117 -17.65 0.95 18.43
CA GLN A 117 -18.00 2.27 17.91
C GLN A 117 -18.08 2.16 16.39
N MET A 118 -19.19 2.60 15.81
CA MET A 118 -19.36 2.66 14.36
C MET A 118 -19.70 4.08 13.95
N THR A 119 -19.00 4.62 12.95
CA THR A 119 -19.27 5.94 12.38
C THR A 119 -19.66 5.81 10.91
N ARG A 120 -20.47 6.77 10.44
CA ARG A 120 -20.79 6.93 9.02
C ARG A 120 -20.37 8.30 8.55
N PHE A 121 -19.58 8.36 7.49
CA PHE A 121 -19.28 9.60 6.77
C PHE A 121 -20.25 9.80 5.61
N SER A 122 -20.65 11.05 5.37
CA SER A 122 -21.46 11.43 4.21
C SER A 122 -20.57 12.10 3.17
N VAL A 123 -20.17 11.34 2.15
CA VAL A 123 -19.49 11.89 0.97
C VAL A 123 -20.52 12.37 -0.04
N ASP A 124 -20.35 13.59 -0.56
CA ASP A 124 -21.21 14.17 -1.61
C ASP A 124 -21.36 13.17 -2.78
N PRO A 125 -22.59 12.79 -3.17
CA PRO A 125 -22.84 11.92 -4.32
C PRO A 125 -22.13 12.38 -5.60
N ALA A 126 -22.02 13.68 -5.85
CA ALA A 126 -21.33 14.21 -7.02
C ALA A 126 -19.84 13.85 -7.03
N LEU A 127 -19.20 13.78 -5.86
CA LEU A 127 -17.81 13.34 -5.73
C LEU A 127 -17.66 11.83 -5.95
N ARG A 128 -18.67 11.02 -5.57
CA ARG A 128 -18.62 9.55 -5.73
C ARG A 128 -18.63 9.12 -7.19
N THR A 129 -19.30 9.88 -8.05
CA THR A 129 -19.38 9.63 -9.50
C THR A 129 -18.40 10.47 -10.29
N SER A 130 -17.67 11.37 -9.64
CA SER A 130 -16.71 12.22 -10.33
C SER A 130 -15.49 11.39 -10.72
N PRO A 131 -15.05 11.43 -12.00
CA PRO A 131 -13.75 10.89 -12.40
C PRO A 131 -12.58 11.71 -11.82
N SER A 132 -12.85 12.67 -10.92
CA SER A 132 -11.83 13.51 -10.28
C SER A 132 -11.50 13.06 -8.85
N LEU A 133 -12.25 12.15 -8.23
CA LEU A 133 -11.93 11.66 -6.89
C LEU A 133 -10.58 10.94 -6.92
N LYS A 134 -9.50 11.61 -6.48
CA LYS A 134 -8.12 11.12 -6.53
C LYS A 134 -7.76 10.25 -5.35
N SER A 135 -8.27 10.57 -4.15
CA SER A 135 -7.98 9.77 -2.96
C SER A 135 -9.00 9.96 -1.86
N MET A 136 -9.10 8.95 -0.99
CA MET A 136 -9.79 9.00 0.28
C MET A 136 -8.84 8.52 1.37
N GLN A 137 -8.76 9.25 2.47
CA GLN A 137 -7.94 8.92 3.62
C GLN A 137 -8.81 8.90 4.87
N LEU A 138 -8.86 7.76 5.55
CA LEU A 138 -9.48 7.63 6.86
C LEU A 138 -8.39 7.78 7.93
N GLN A 139 -8.67 8.61 8.92
CA GLN A 139 -7.84 8.79 10.10
C GLN A 139 -8.67 8.49 11.34
N TRP A 140 -8.09 7.71 12.24
CA TRP A 140 -8.59 7.48 13.59
C TRP A 140 -7.49 7.84 14.60
N ARG A 141 -7.87 8.52 15.68
CA ARG A 141 -7.02 8.71 16.85
C ARG A 141 -7.75 8.25 18.10
N GLY A 142 -7.06 7.47 18.91
CA GLY A 142 -7.56 7.05 20.20
C GLY A 142 -6.74 5.91 20.77
N HIS A 143 -7.33 5.23 21.74
CA HIS A 143 -6.74 4.10 22.42
C HIS A 143 -7.82 3.11 22.85
N GLY A 144 -7.39 1.94 23.29
CA GLY A 144 -8.28 0.97 23.93
C GLY A 144 -7.61 0.35 25.13
N GLU A 145 -7.78 -0.96 25.28
CA GLU A 145 -7.25 -1.68 26.42
C GLU A 145 -5.73 -1.97 26.25
N PRO A 146 -4.89 -1.71 27.27
CA PRO A 146 -3.46 -2.02 27.27
C PRO A 146 -3.14 -3.51 27.50
N SER A 147 -4.15 -4.34 27.71
CA SER A 147 -4.00 -5.76 28.06
C SER A 147 -3.80 -6.64 26.82
N ALA A 148 -2.82 -7.54 26.88
CA ALA A 148 -2.63 -8.53 25.83
C ALA A 148 -3.90 -9.40 25.66
N GLY A 149 -4.36 -9.56 24.42
CA GLY A 149 -5.63 -10.24 24.10
C GLY A 149 -6.82 -9.30 23.86
N TYR A 150 -6.73 -8.03 24.29
CA TYR A 150 -7.81 -7.04 24.18
C TYR A 150 -7.48 -6.00 23.10
N TYR A 151 -7.40 -6.49 21.87
CA TYR A 151 -7.01 -5.65 20.74
C TYR A 151 -8.09 -4.62 20.40
N THR A 152 -7.68 -3.36 20.27
CA THR A 152 -8.40 -2.37 19.49
C THR A 152 -8.23 -2.71 18.02
N ARG A 153 -9.34 -2.69 17.28
CA ARG A 153 -9.36 -3.05 15.85
C ARG A 153 -10.14 -2.00 15.07
N LEU A 154 -9.57 -1.57 13.95
CA LEU A 154 -10.21 -0.65 13.03
C LEU A 154 -10.66 -1.42 11.79
N TYR A 155 -11.93 -1.26 11.44
CA TYR A 155 -12.55 -1.90 10.29
C TYR A 155 -13.17 -0.86 9.35
N LEU A 156 -13.23 -1.19 8.06
CA LEU A 156 -13.98 -0.45 7.06
C LEU A 156 -15.05 -1.36 6.44
N TRP A 157 -16.27 -0.85 6.27
CA TRP A 157 -17.34 -1.63 5.66
C TRP A 157 -17.18 -1.67 4.13
N ASN A 158 -17.08 -2.87 3.57
CA ASN A 158 -17.10 -3.09 2.14
C ASN A 158 -18.54 -3.38 1.70
N PHE A 159 -19.13 -2.46 0.94
CA PHE A 159 -20.48 -2.58 0.41
C PHE A 159 -20.63 -3.63 -0.71
N GLN A 160 -19.54 -3.99 -1.40
CA GLN A 160 -19.56 -5.03 -2.45
C GLN A 160 -19.67 -6.42 -1.83
N THR A 161 -18.93 -6.68 -0.75
CA THR A 161 -18.95 -7.97 -0.04
C THR A 161 -19.95 -7.99 1.11
N SER A 162 -20.53 -6.84 1.48
CA SER A 162 -21.38 -6.68 2.66
C SER A 162 -20.69 -7.17 3.94
N GLY A 163 -19.41 -6.83 4.10
CA GLY A 163 -18.58 -7.30 5.21
C GLY A 163 -17.58 -6.26 5.71
N TRP A 164 -17.03 -6.51 6.90
CA TRP A 164 -15.97 -5.68 7.49
C TRP A 164 -14.59 -6.12 7.02
N GLU A 165 -13.80 -5.17 6.54
CA GLU A 165 -12.38 -5.34 6.23
C GLU A 165 -11.53 -4.72 7.35
N GLN A 166 -10.71 -5.54 8.01
CA GLN A 166 -9.80 -5.04 9.03
C GLN A 166 -8.67 -4.23 8.39
N LYS A 167 -8.46 -3.01 8.87
CA LYS A 167 -7.37 -2.13 8.40
C LYS A 167 -6.23 -2.02 9.41
N ALA A 168 -6.53 -2.15 10.71
CA ALA A 168 -5.51 -2.15 11.75
C ALA A 168 -5.98 -2.92 13.00
N ALA A 169 -5.02 -3.42 13.78
CA ALA A 169 -5.24 -4.05 15.08
C ALA A 169 -4.02 -3.88 15.98
N GLY A 170 -4.22 -3.65 17.27
CA GLY A 170 -3.14 -3.49 18.23
C GLY A 170 -3.65 -3.49 19.67
N VAL A 171 -2.74 -3.73 20.62
CA VAL A 171 -2.96 -3.44 22.04
C VAL A 171 -2.51 -2.00 22.26
N ILE A 172 -3.41 -1.11 22.64
CA ILE A 172 -3.20 0.33 22.52
C ILE A 172 -3.58 1.02 23.83
N GLY A 173 -2.65 1.08 24.79
CA GLY A 173 -2.89 1.70 26.09
C GLY A 173 -2.82 3.22 26.14
N THR A 174 -2.37 3.85 25.07
CA THR A 174 -2.18 5.30 24.94
C THR A 174 -2.54 5.72 23.53
N ASP A 175 -2.90 7.00 23.33
CA ASP A 175 -3.31 7.46 22.00
C ASP A 175 -2.33 7.11 20.90
N VAL A 176 -2.87 6.53 19.82
CA VAL A 176 -2.18 6.38 18.55
C VAL A 176 -3.03 6.99 17.45
N THR A 177 -2.38 7.38 16.36
CA THR A 177 -3.05 7.78 15.13
C THR A 177 -2.86 6.70 14.10
N TRP A 178 -3.97 6.12 13.63
CA TRP A 178 -3.98 5.26 12.46
C TRP A 178 -4.54 6.00 11.27
N THR A 179 -3.81 5.90 10.16
CA THR A 179 -4.16 6.54 8.91
C THR A 179 -4.15 5.49 7.81
N TRP A 180 -5.26 5.39 7.09
CA TRP A 180 -5.40 4.54 5.91
C TRP A 180 -5.78 5.42 4.74
N LYS A 181 -5.19 5.18 3.57
CA LYS A 181 -5.43 5.96 2.35
C LYS A 181 -5.63 5.01 1.19
N GLU A 182 -6.68 5.25 0.42
CA GLU A 182 -6.88 4.65 -0.90
C GLU A 182 -6.80 5.76 -1.94
N ASP A 183 -5.99 5.51 -2.95
CA ASP A 183 -5.91 6.35 -4.13
C ASP A 183 -6.85 5.81 -5.21
N GLU A 184 -7.32 6.69 -6.09
CA GLU A 184 -8.16 6.34 -7.23
C GLU A 184 -7.43 5.34 -8.12
N SER A 185 -7.83 4.08 -8.07
CA SER A 185 -7.47 3.14 -9.12
C SER A 185 -8.37 3.46 -10.32
N ARG A 186 -7.86 4.21 -11.30
CA ARG A 186 -8.51 4.35 -12.62
C ARG A 186 -8.37 3.12 -13.49
N ALA A 187 -7.73 2.06 -12.99
CA ALA A 187 -7.57 0.81 -13.70
C ALA A 187 -8.91 0.28 -14.25
N PRO A 188 -10.04 0.24 -13.50
CA PRO A 188 -11.32 -0.22 -14.05
C PRO A 188 -11.83 0.62 -15.23
N PHE A 189 -11.61 1.94 -15.22
CA PHE A 189 -11.97 2.80 -16.35
C PHE A 189 -11.11 2.46 -17.59
N CYS A 190 -9.79 2.40 -17.43
CA CYS A 190 -8.89 2.05 -18.52
C CYS A 190 -9.20 0.66 -19.07
N LEU A 191 -9.43 -0.31 -18.17
CA LEU A 191 -9.72 -1.69 -18.54
C LEU A 191 -11.07 -1.85 -19.23
N SER A 192 -12.04 -0.95 -19.07
CA SER A 192 -13.32 -1.04 -19.81
C SER A 192 -13.19 -1.01 -21.35
N CYS A 193 -12.10 -0.47 -21.88
CA CYS A 193 -11.76 -0.51 -23.31
C CYS A 193 -10.56 -1.43 -23.61
N HIS A 194 -9.83 -1.83 -22.58
CA HIS A 194 -8.59 -2.61 -22.67
C HIS A 194 -8.72 -4.03 -22.11
N ASP A 195 -9.94 -4.47 -21.79
CA ASP A 195 -10.33 -5.82 -21.37
C ASP A 195 -10.66 -6.76 -22.52
N GLY A 196 -10.42 -6.32 -23.76
CA GLY A 196 -10.72 -7.08 -24.97
C GLY A 196 -12.19 -6.98 -25.43
N ALA A 197 -13.05 -6.25 -24.71
CA ALA A 197 -14.44 -6.01 -25.08
C ALA A 197 -14.68 -4.51 -25.29
N ALA A 198 -14.49 -4.04 -26.52
CA ALA A 198 -14.76 -2.64 -26.86
C ALA A 198 -16.22 -2.25 -26.55
N PRO A 199 -16.49 -1.07 -25.96
CA PRO A 199 -17.85 -0.58 -25.80
C PRO A 199 -18.61 -0.51 -27.13
N SER A 200 -19.93 -0.60 -27.09
CA SER A 200 -20.78 -0.51 -28.29
C SER A 200 -20.45 0.74 -29.12
N GLY A 201 -20.11 0.55 -30.40
CA GLY A 201 -19.73 1.63 -31.32
C GLY A 201 -18.23 1.96 -31.35
N VAL A 202 -17.42 1.35 -30.46
CA VAL A 202 -15.96 1.46 -30.49
C VAL A 202 -15.38 0.26 -31.24
N THR A 203 -14.58 0.51 -32.28
CA THR A 203 -13.81 -0.55 -32.96
C THR A 203 -12.38 -0.52 -32.45
N VAL A 204 -11.97 -1.54 -31.71
CA VAL A 204 -10.56 -1.75 -31.36
C VAL A 204 -9.83 -2.32 -32.58
N PRO A 205 -8.74 -1.70 -33.06
CA PRO A 205 -7.99 -2.20 -34.20
C PRO A 205 -7.50 -3.64 -34.02
N ALA A 206 -7.48 -4.42 -35.09
CA ALA A 206 -6.90 -5.76 -35.08
C ALA A 206 -5.44 -5.71 -34.62
N GLY A 207 -5.07 -6.58 -33.67
CA GLY A 207 -3.72 -6.68 -33.12
C GLY A 207 -3.49 -5.96 -31.78
N VAL A 208 -4.46 -5.18 -31.28
CA VAL A 208 -4.43 -4.68 -29.89
C VAL A 208 -4.81 -5.84 -28.97
N LYS A 209 -3.90 -6.28 -28.09
CA LYS A 209 -4.21 -7.35 -27.14
C LYS A 209 -5.00 -6.82 -25.95
N ASN A 210 -5.70 -7.75 -25.32
CA ASN A 210 -6.34 -7.58 -24.03
C ASN A 210 -5.28 -7.29 -22.95
N ILE A 211 -5.24 -6.06 -22.45
CA ILE A 211 -4.30 -5.66 -21.39
C ILE A 211 -4.78 -6.16 -20.04
N ASN A 212 -6.09 -6.37 -19.83
CA ASN A 212 -6.62 -6.88 -18.57
C ASN A 212 -6.02 -8.24 -18.20
N SER A 213 -5.92 -9.17 -19.17
CA SER A 213 -5.29 -10.47 -18.93
C SER A 213 -3.79 -10.36 -18.66
N GLY A 214 -3.08 -9.49 -19.39
CA GLY A 214 -1.63 -9.33 -19.23
C GLY A 214 -1.22 -8.56 -17.97
N TRP A 215 -1.93 -7.49 -17.63
CA TRP A 215 -1.65 -6.63 -16.47
C TRP A 215 -2.00 -7.31 -15.13
N ALA A 216 -2.98 -8.21 -15.12
CA ALA A 216 -3.36 -8.93 -13.90
C ALA A 216 -2.58 -10.24 -13.70
N ALA A 217 -2.08 -10.89 -14.75
CA ALA A 217 -1.56 -12.27 -14.67
C ALA A 217 -0.13 -12.50 -15.21
N GLU A 218 0.40 -11.63 -16.07
CA GLU A 218 1.68 -11.85 -16.80
C GLU A 218 2.73 -10.75 -16.54
N ASP A 219 2.36 -9.77 -15.69
CA ASP A 219 3.06 -8.59 -15.15
C ASP A 219 3.72 -7.60 -16.14
N ARG A 220 3.16 -6.37 -16.30
CA ARG A 220 3.76 -5.13 -16.90
C ARG A 220 3.06 -3.79 -16.52
N HIS A 221 2.85 -3.33 -15.30
CA HIS A 221 3.32 -3.83 -14.02
C HIS A 221 2.16 -3.96 -13.01
N GLY A 222 1.69 -5.19 -12.81
CA GLY A 222 0.62 -5.59 -11.90
C GLY A 222 0.65 -7.08 -11.51
N PHE A 223 0.46 -7.33 -10.20
CA PHE A 223 0.37 -8.60 -9.45
C PHE A 223 1.49 -9.63 -9.60
N GLY A 224 2.48 -9.41 -10.46
CA GLY A 224 3.65 -10.27 -10.49
C GLY A 224 4.55 -10.06 -9.27
N THR A 225 5.25 -11.13 -8.91
CA THR A 225 6.17 -11.17 -7.77
C THR A 225 7.47 -10.41 -8.02
N GLY A 226 7.65 -9.80 -9.20
CA GLY A 226 8.90 -9.16 -9.58
C GLY A 226 10.07 -10.15 -9.71
N THR A 227 9.79 -11.42 -10.00
CA THR A 227 10.76 -12.52 -9.98
C THR A 227 11.49 -12.61 -11.32
N GLY A 228 12.63 -11.94 -11.42
CA GLY A 228 13.47 -11.97 -12.63
C GLY A 228 14.72 -11.10 -12.53
N SER A 229 15.61 -11.24 -13.50
CA SER A 229 16.75 -10.34 -13.73
C SER A 229 16.22 -8.95 -14.09
N GLY A 230 16.72 -7.86 -13.51
CA GLY A 230 16.20 -6.52 -13.87
C GLY A 230 16.76 -5.34 -13.09
N GLY A 231 17.95 -5.47 -12.51
CA GLY A 231 18.55 -4.44 -11.66
C GLY A 231 17.73 -4.09 -10.42
N SER A 232 18.11 -3.00 -9.74
CA SER A 232 17.34 -2.39 -8.65
C SER A 232 16.29 -1.42 -9.19
N LEU A 233 15.31 -1.08 -8.36
CA LEU A 233 14.29 -0.09 -8.67
C LEU A 233 14.60 1.23 -7.95
N LYS A 234 14.31 2.34 -8.61
CA LYS A 234 14.35 3.66 -8.00
C LYS A 234 13.17 3.81 -7.04
N ALA A 235 13.42 4.44 -5.90
CA ALA A 235 12.36 4.78 -4.95
C ALA A 235 11.22 5.56 -5.66
N PRO A 236 9.95 5.37 -5.26
CA PRO A 236 9.49 4.54 -4.13
C PRO A 236 9.22 3.07 -4.49
N TYR A 237 9.63 2.60 -5.67
CA TYR A 237 9.26 1.27 -6.15
C TYR A 237 10.18 0.17 -5.60
N VAL A 238 9.58 -0.97 -5.25
CA VAL A 238 10.27 -2.20 -4.86
C VAL A 238 9.62 -3.41 -5.57
N ARG A 239 10.36 -4.52 -5.67
CA ARG A 239 9.83 -5.76 -6.24
C ARG A 239 8.73 -6.34 -5.35
N GLY A 240 7.70 -6.93 -5.96
CA GLY A 240 6.51 -7.40 -5.24
C GLY A 240 5.60 -6.26 -4.74
N ASN A 241 5.78 -5.03 -5.24
CA ASN A 241 4.83 -3.96 -5.00
C ASN A 241 3.44 -4.30 -5.54
N ALA A 242 2.42 -3.65 -4.98
CA ALA A 242 1.09 -3.65 -5.57
C ALA A 242 1.13 -3.14 -7.03
N PRO A 243 0.15 -3.52 -7.87
CA PRO A 243 0.09 -3.06 -9.25
C PRO A 243 0.26 -1.55 -9.40
N ILE A 244 1.07 -1.16 -10.37
CA ILE A 244 1.26 0.24 -10.72
C ILE A 244 0.02 0.73 -11.44
N ALA A 245 -0.54 1.85 -10.98
CA ALA A 245 -1.69 2.48 -11.61
C ALA A 245 -1.36 2.88 -13.05
N CYS A 246 -2.28 2.68 -14.00
CA CYS A 246 -2.06 2.98 -15.41
C CYS A 246 -1.62 4.44 -15.63
N LEU A 247 -2.20 5.37 -14.85
CA LEU A 247 -1.86 6.79 -14.90
C LEU A 247 -0.46 7.11 -14.45
N THR A 248 0.25 6.23 -13.74
CA THR A 248 1.67 6.45 -13.43
C THR A 248 2.48 6.62 -14.70
N CYS A 249 2.15 5.87 -15.76
CA CYS A 249 2.85 5.94 -17.04
C CYS A 249 2.05 6.64 -18.15
N HIS A 250 0.72 6.62 -18.12
CA HIS A 250 -0.11 7.11 -19.22
C HIS A 250 -0.80 8.46 -18.92
N ASP A 251 -0.91 9.30 -19.95
CA ASP A 251 -1.70 10.52 -19.96
C ASP A 251 -3.03 10.27 -20.67
N THR A 252 -4.13 10.43 -19.96
CA THR A 252 -5.49 10.26 -20.50
C THR A 252 -5.89 11.36 -21.47
N HIS A 253 -5.20 12.50 -21.45
CA HIS A 253 -5.45 13.60 -22.38
C HIS A 253 -4.57 13.52 -23.63
N GLY A 254 -3.79 12.45 -23.75
CA GLY A 254 -2.79 12.28 -24.78
C GLY A 254 -1.49 12.99 -24.43
N SER A 255 -0.42 12.57 -25.09
CA SER A 255 0.90 13.20 -25.02
C SER A 255 1.57 13.07 -26.39
N PRO A 256 2.68 13.80 -26.63
CA PRO A 256 3.49 13.62 -27.84
C PRO A 256 4.17 12.25 -27.93
N ASN A 257 4.11 11.43 -26.87
CA ASN A 257 4.74 10.12 -26.83
C ASN A 257 3.80 9.02 -27.35
N VAL A 258 4.40 7.97 -27.89
CA VAL A 258 3.71 6.75 -28.29
C VAL A 258 2.92 6.16 -27.10
N TYR A 259 1.77 5.57 -27.38
CA TYR A 259 0.86 5.02 -26.36
C TYR A 259 0.42 6.02 -25.28
N HIS A 260 0.54 7.32 -25.56
CA HIS A 260 0.23 8.40 -24.63
C HIS A 260 1.01 8.29 -23.31
N PHE A 261 2.30 7.93 -23.37
CA PHE A 261 3.14 7.98 -22.18
C PHE A 261 3.31 9.42 -21.68
N ARG A 262 3.18 9.63 -20.37
CA ARG A 262 3.42 10.94 -19.75
C ARG A 262 4.81 11.46 -20.08
N GLU A 263 4.94 12.78 -20.15
CA GLU A 263 6.22 13.45 -20.37
C GLU A 263 7.09 13.45 -19.11
N THR A 264 6.52 13.10 -17.95
CA THR A 264 7.24 12.90 -16.69
C THR A 264 6.72 11.66 -15.97
N VAL A 265 7.61 10.74 -15.62
CA VAL A 265 7.33 9.52 -14.85
C VAL A 265 8.39 9.36 -13.78
N ASN A 266 7.99 9.05 -12.54
CA ASN A 266 8.88 8.94 -11.38
C ASN A 266 9.89 10.11 -11.24
N GLY A 267 9.44 11.34 -11.54
CA GLY A 267 10.27 12.55 -11.52
C GLY A 267 11.26 12.70 -12.67
N GLY A 268 11.38 11.71 -13.56
CA GLY A 268 12.22 11.76 -14.76
C GLY A 268 11.43 12.17 -16.00
N ALA A 269 12.06 12.95 -16.88
CA ALA A 269 11.49 13.32 -18.17
C ALA A 269 11.46 12.12 -19.12
N VAL A 270 10.38 11.99 -19.88
CA VAL A 270 10.13 10.91 -20.82
C VAL A 270 9.87 11.49 -22.21
N SER A 271 10.67 11.04 -23.17
CA SER A 271 10.50 11.37 -24.58
C SER A 271 10.59 10.09 -25.41
N ALA A 272 9.44 9.68 -25.95
CA ALA A 272 9.27 8.46 -26.72
C ALA A 272 8.23 8.70 -27.81
N PRO A 273 8.48 9.57 -28.80
CA PRO A 273 7.52 9.84 -29.89
C PRO A 273 7.24 8.59 -30.75
N THR A 274 8.11 7.59 -30.67
CA THR A 274 7.98 6.29 -31.33
C THR A 274 8.25 5.16 -30.34
N ALA A 275 7.85 3.93 -30.68
CA ALA A 275 8.13 2.75 -29.89
C ALA A 275 9.64 2.53 -29.63
N SER A 276 10.51 3.04 -30.51
CA SER A 276 11.96 2.93 -30.34
C SER A 276 12.56 3.86 -29.28
N GLY A 277 11.78 4.79 -28.71
CA GLY A 277 12.23 5.73 -27.69
C GLY A 277 11.85 5.34 -26.27
N THR A 278 11.22 4.17 -26.04
CA THR A 278 10.63 3.83 -24.74
C THR A 278 11.66 3.60 -23.63
N ALA A 279 12.96 3.47 -23.94
CA ALA A 279 14.00 3.41 -22.91
C ALA A 279 13.95 4.61 -21.96
N SER A 280 13.62 5.81 -22.46
CA SER A 280 13.50 7.01 -21.63
C SER A 280 12.42 6.88 -20.55
N LEU A 281 11.34 6.14 -20.81
CA LEU A 281 10.32 5.78 -19.84
C LEU A 281 10.86 4.77 -18.82
N CYS A 282 11.41 3.65 -19.29
CA CYS A 282 11.80 2.52 -18.43
C CYS A 282 12.84 2.92 -17.38
N VAL A 283 13.85 3.71 -17.78
CA VAL A 283 14.93 4.14 -16.87
C VAL A 283 14.48 5.17 -15.83
N THR A 284 13.24 5.67 -15.88
CA THR A 284 12.69 6.50 -14.79
C THR A 284 12.42 5.70 -13.52
N CYS A 285 12.10 4.41 -13.65
CA CYS A 285 11.82 3.52 -12.51
C CYS A 285 12.91 2.48 -12.31
N HIS A 286 13.55 1.99 -13.37
CA HIS A 286 14.65 1.03 -13.25
C HIS A 286 15.99 1.74 -13.00
N GLN A 287 16.77 1.23 -12.06
CA GLN A 287 18.10 1.72 -11.73
C GLN A 287 19.16 0.85 -12.37
N GLY A 288 20.05 1.50 -13.11
CA GLY A 288 21.14 0.84 -13.83
C GLY A 288 21.04 1.12 -15.33
N THR A 289 21.89 0.43 -16.05
CA THR A 289 21.95 0.38 -17.51
C THR A 289 21.11 -0.79 -18.03
N VAL A 290 20.87 -0.81 -19.33
CA VAL A 290 20.23 -1.97 -19.99
C VAL A 290 21.02 -3.25 -19.76
N ASP A 291 22.36 -3.16 -19.67
CA ASP A 291 23.22 -4.30 -19.34
C ASP A 291 22.93 -4.84 -17.93
N ASP A 292 22.73 -3.94 -16.96
CA ASP A 292 22.40 -4.31 -15.57
C ASP A 292 21.02 -4.99 -15.47
N PHE A 293 20.08 -4.62 -16.35
CA PHE A 293 18.75 -5.24 -16.38
C PHE A 293 18.79 -6.67 -16.93
N HIS A 294 19.69 -6.95 -17.87
CA HIS A 294 19.74 -8.21 -18.61
C HIS A 294 20.90 -9.13 -18.23
N ALA A 295 21.67 -8.76 -17.20
CA ALA A 295 22.78 -9.53 -16.69
C ALA A 295 22.34 -10.98 -16.38
N GLY A 296 23.05 -11.94 -16.99
CA GLY A 296 22.86 -13.38 -16.75
C GLY A 296 21.75 -14.07 -17.54
N ALA A 297 20.84 -13.35 -18.22
CA ALA A 297 19.75 -13.96 -19.00
C ALA A 297 19.98 -13.86 -20.52
N CYS A 298 20.30 -12.67 -21.03
CA CYS A 298 20.39 -12.44 -22.47
C CYS A 298 21.84 -12.38 -22.98
N TRP A 299 22.78 -11.86 -22.16
CA TRP A 299 24.17 -11.61 -22.60
C TRP A 299 24.99 -12.86 -22.86
N SER A 300 24.70 -13.96 -22.17
CA SER A 300 25.34 -15.24 -22.44
C SER A 300 25.15 -15.71 -23.89
N CYS A 301 24.03 -15.37 -24.53
CA CYS A 301 23.74 -15.74 -25.93
C CYS A 301 23.94 -14.59 -26.94
N HIS A 302 23.95 -13.31 -26.52
CA HIS A 302 24.02 -12.14 -27.43
C HIS A 302 25.37 -11.38 -27.44
N ASP A 303 26.33 -11.70 -26.57
CA ASP A 303 27.61 -10.99 -26.50
C ASP A 303 28.75 -11.64 -27.35
N TYR A 304 28.54 -12.85 -27.89
CA TYR A 304 29.59 -13.52 -28.67
C TYR A 304 29.75 -12.91 -30.08
N LEU A 305 30.88 -12.24 -30.26
CA LEU A 305 31.36 -11.52 -31.45
C LEU A 305 31.46 -12.35 -32.75
N ASP A 306 31.26 -13.67 -32.73
CA ASP A 306 31.59 -14.54 -33.86
C ASP A 306 30.42 -14.98 -34.76
N HIS A 307 29.17 -14.55 -34.52
CA HIS A 307 28.01 -15.04 -35.29
C HIS A 307 27.13 -13.97 -35.96
N GLY A 308 27.59 -12.72 -36.11
CA GLY A 308 26.72 -11.65 -36.63
C GLY A 308 25.44 -11.47 -35.80
N ALA A 309 25.49 -11.87 -34.53
CA ALA A 309 24.35 -11.90 -33.64
C ALA A 309 23.83 -10.48 -33.42
N PHE A 310 22.51 -10.32 -33.54
CA PHE A 310 21.81 -9.09 -33.27
C PHE A 310 22.11 -8.62 -31.85
N ARG A 311 22.87 -7.54 -31.71
CA ARG A 311 22.88 -6.75 -30.47
C ARG A 311 21.53 -6.04 -30.41
N PRO A 312 20.70 -6.30 -29.38
CA PRO A 312 19.43 -5.60 -29.26
C PRO A 312 19.67 -4.09 -29.31
N ASN A 313 18.85 -3.37 -30.06
CA ASN A 313 18.90 -1.92 -30.01
C ASN A 313 18.48 -1.49 -28.58
N MET A 314 19.48 -1.12 -27.79
CA MET A 314 19.36 -0.79 -26.36
C MET A 314 18.53 0.46 -26.07
N THR A 315 18.08 1.18 -27.09
CA THR A 315 17.13 2.30 -26.95
C THR A 315 15.67 1.89 -27.18
N ASN A 316 15.46 0.80 -27.93
CA ASN A 316 14.14 0.31 -28.30
C ASN A 316 13.73 -0.89 -27.43
N CYS A 317 13.45 -0.62 -26.16
CA CYS A 317 12.95 -1.65 -25.24
C CYS A 317 11.70 -2.33 -25.81
N ALA A 318 10.83 -1.59 -26.50
CA ALA A 318 9.61 -2.12 -27.10
C ALA A 318 9.85 -3.16 -28.23
N SER A 319 11.05 -3.30 -28.77
CA SER A 319 11.35 -4.32 -29.77
C SER A 319 11.21 -5.76 -29.21
N CYS A 320 11.61 -5.95 -27.95
CA CYS A 320 11.50 -7.19 -27.19
C CYS A 320 10.42 -7.10 -26.10
N HIS A 321 10.27 -5.93 -25.48
CA HIS A 321 9.29 -5.63 -24.43
C HIS A 321 8.10 -4.85 -24.99
N LYS A 322 7.40 -5.43 -25.96
CA LYS A 322 6.26 -4.77 -26.62
C LYS A 322 5.15 -4.43 -25.62
N HIS A 323 4.57 -3.23 -25.74
CA HIS A 323 3.39 -2.80 -24.96
C HIS A 323 2.18 -3.61 -25.45
N SER A 324 1.67 -4.52 -24.61
CA SER A 324 0.58 -5.49 -24.88
C SER A 324 0.89 -6.71 -25.77
N THR A 325 2.12 -7.00 -26.19
CA THR A 325 2.40 -8.26 -26.93
C THR A 325 3.60 -9.00 -26.36
N HIS A 326 3.55 -10.33 -26.38
CA HIS A 326 4.72 -11.14 -26.05
C HIS A 326 5.72 -11.05 -27.18
N TRP A 327 6.99 -11.09 -26.82
CA TRP A 327 8.04 -11.44 -27.76
C TRP A 327 8.34 -12.92 -27.54
N THR A 328 8.05 -13.72 -28.56
CA THR A 328 8.52 -15.10 -28.63
C THR A 328 9.86 -15.08 -29.34
N HIS A 329 10.92 -15.53 -28.67
CA HIS A 329 12.17 -15.80 -29.36
C HIS A 329 11.89 -16.93 -30.37
N PRO A 330 12.11 -16.73 -31.68
CA PRO A 330 12.08 -17.87 -32.59
C PRO A 330 13.16 -18.84 -32.13
N SER A 331 12.82 -20.07 -31.77
CA SER A 331 13.79 -21.08 -31.30
C SER A 331 14.80 -21.37 -32.41
N THR A 332 15.85 -20.57 -32.51
CA THR A 332 17.01 -20.92 -33.32
C THR A 332 17.74 -21.99 -32.54
N GLY A 333 17.85 -23.19 -33.13
CA GLY A 333 18.55 -24.35 -32.58
C GLY A 333 20.05 -24.14 -32.45
N CYS A 334 20.46 -23.10 -31.73
CA CYS A 334 21.82 -22.88 -31.28
C CYS A 334 22.03 -23.86 -30.12
N HIS A 335 22.91 -24.85 -30.32
CA HIS A 335 23.20 -26.00 -29.45
C HIS A 335 23.78 -25.66 -28.04
N GLY A 336 23.31 -24.59 -27.41
CA GLY A 336 23.72 -24.17 -26.06
C GLY A 336 22.78 -23.17 -25.38
N CYS A 337 21.79 -22.60 -26.10
CA CYS A 337 20.75 -21.77 -25.51
C CYS A 337 19.47 -22.61 -25.34
N GLN A 338 19.54 -23.70 -24.56
CA GLN A 338 18.30 -24.31 -24.07
C GLN A 338 17.60 -23.24 -23.24
N ASP A 339 16.46 -22.74 -23.72
CA ASP A 339 15.48 -22.13 -22.83
C ASP A 339 15.31 -23.07 -21.65
N PRO A 340 15.37 -22.60 -20.38
CA PRO A 340 15.14 -23.45 -19.23
C PRO A 340 13.85 -24.21 -19.48
N SER A 341 13.98 -25.53 -19.59
CA SER A 341 12.95 -26.42 -20.09
C SER A 341 11.64 -26.18 -19.34
N GLY A 342 10.65 -25.60 -20.02
CA GLY A 342 9.29 -25.48 -19.50
C GLY A 342 8.67 -24.08 -19.42
N GLN A 343 9.28 -23.03 -19.99
CA GLN A 343 8.62 -21.73 -20.11
C GLN A 343 8.69 -21.21 -21.55
N ASP A 344 7.62 -21.38 -22.32
CA ASP A 344 7.31 -20.58 -23.53
C ASP A 344 7.04 -19.09 -23.19
N PHE A 345 7.47 -18.66 -22.02
CA PHE A 345 7.34 -17.33 -21.48
C PHE A 345 8.75 -16.77 -21.44
N GLY A 346 9.07 -15.87 -22.38
CA GLY A 346 10.23 -14.99 -22.22
C GLY A 346 10.14 -14.27 -20.85
N PRO A 347 11.25 -13.72 -20.33
CA PRO A 347 11.32 -13.21 -18.96
C PRO A 347 10.09 -12.36 -18.63
N SER A 348 9.23 -12.89 -17.77
CA SER A 348 8.19 -12.15 -17.06
C SER A 348 8.89 -11.30 -16.01
N PHE A 349 8.68 -10.00 -16.04
CA PHE A 349 9.32 -9.06 -15.12
C PHE A 349 8.45 -8.82 -13.92
#